data_AF-A0AAN8NE72-F1
#
_entry.id   AF-A0AAN8NE72-F1
#
_cell.length_a   1.000
_cell.length_b   1.000
_cell.length_c   1.000
_cell.angle_alpha   90.00
_cell.angle_beta   90.00
_cell.angle_gamma   90.00
#
_symmetry.space_group_name_H-M   'P 1'
#
loop_
_entity.id
_entity.type
_entity.pdbx_description
1 polymer ?
#
loop_
_entity_poly.entity_id
_entity_poly.type
_entity_poly.pdbx_seq_one_letter_code
_entity_poly.pdbx_strand_id
1 'polypeptide(L)'
;MHFIKVVVTVLIPLVSATCTPWSTPGTCTPTSASCDFYTCLENKSSCGPTGYALGYALPFCNAITAVSSTLSVNGQSWYSATKLCLQNALVTEASCQTSCTDIYLNAFASHVPCYVDTGFCTLSLADLKIFFQVVGVAGATSNDGLALFGAVLQQCVAKYLNNEINSGWTKQLVRLLNGEI
;
A
#
# COMPACT_ATOMS: atom_id res chain seq x y z
N MET A 1 33.85 46.69 16.45
CA MET A 1 33.72 46.05 15.12
C MET A 1 32.33 45.43 15.05
N HIS A 2 31.36 46.12 14.44
CA HIS A 2 29.97 45.65 14.34
C HIS A 2 29.81 44.85 13.04
N PHE A 3 29.61 43.54 13.16
CA PHE A 3 29.27 42.67 12.03
C PHE A 3 27.77 42.81 11.74
N ILE A 4 27.42 43.52 10.67
CA ILE A 4 26.06 43.54 10.13
C ILE A 4 25.80 42.15 9.53
N LYS A 5 25.01 41.32 10.22
CA LYS A 5 24.46 40.09 9.65
C LYS A 5 23.35 40.50 8.68
N VAL A 6 23.65 40.50 7.39
CA VAL A 6 22.63 40.63 6.34
C VAL A 6 21.78 39.36 6.37
N VAL A 7 20.57 39.47 6.93
CA VAL A 7 19.57 38.40 6.87
C VAL A 7 18.89 38.52 5.51
N VAL A 8 19.32 37.68 4.57
CA VAL A 8 18.62 37.51 3.29
C VAL A 8 17.41 36.61 3.55
N THR A 9 16.27 37.22 3.83
CA THR A 9 14.97 36.53 3.83
C THR A 9 14.63 36.18 2.39
N VAL A 10 14.92 34.94 1.99
CA VAL A 10 14.40 34.38 0.74
C VAL A 10 12.89 34.20 0.93
N LEU A 11 12.10 35.12 0.38
CA LEU A 11 10.66 34.94 0.20
C LEU A 11 10.46 33.83 -0.83
N ILE A 12 10.45 32.57 -0.38
CA ILE A 12 9.98 31.46 -1.21
C ILE A 12 8.47 31.68 -1.37
N PRO A 13 7.96 31.96 -2.58
CA PRO A 13 6.52 32.04 -2.76
C PRO A 13 5.94 30.68 -2.38
N LEU A 14 5.00 30.68 -1.42
CA LEU A 14 4.14 29.54 -1.12
C LEU A 14 3.27 29.30 -2.35
N VAL A 15 3.81 28.59 -3.34
CA VAL A 15 3.02 27.98 -4.41
C VAL A 15 2.26 26.86 -3.73
N SER A 16 1.07 27.17 -3.22
CA SER A 16 0.09 26.15 -2.86
C SER A 16 -0.05 25.23 -4.06
N ALA A 17 0.31 23.96 -3.92
CA ALA A 17 0.15 22.97 -4.98
C ALA A 17 -1.34 22.95 -5.36
N THR A 18 -1.68 23.62 -6.45
CA THR A 18 -3.07 23.73 -6.90
C THR A 18 -3.44 22.42 -7.57
N CYS A 19 -4.23 21.61 -6.87
CA CYS A 19 -4.89 20.45 -7.44
C CYS A 19 -5.95 20.91 -8.45
N THR A 20 -5.81 20.48 -9.71
CA THR A 20 -6.88 20.60 -10.70
C THR A 20 -7.83 19.41 -10.51
N PRO A 21 -9.10 19.61 -10.15
CA PRO A 21 -10.02 18.50 -9.96
C PRO A 21 -10.35 17.80 -11.27
N TRP A 22 -10.73 16.52 -11.19
CA TRP A 22 -11.31 15.81 -12.34
C TRP A 22 -12.62 16.46 -12.79
N SER A 23 -12.89 16.45 -14.10
CA SER A 23 -14.14 16.96 -14.66
C SER A 23 -15.35 16.08 -14.33
N THR A 24 -15.13 14.77 -14.16
CA THR A 24 -16.16 13.82 -13.76
C THR A 24 -16.62 14.11 -12.32
N PRO A 25 -17.92 14.33 -12.06
CA PRO A 25 -18.46 14.57 -10.71
C PRO A 25 -18.40 13.35 -9.78
N GLY A 26 -18.49 13.57 -8.46
CA GLY A 26 -18.58 12.53 -7.43
C GLY A 26 -17.27 12.29 -6.64
N THR A 27 -17.37 11.59 -5.51
CA THR A 27 -16.23 11.29 -4.63
C THR A 27 -16.02 9.78 -4.56
N CYS A 28 -14.79 9.33 -4.83
CA CYS A 28 -14.40 7.95 -4.58
C CYS A 28 -14.21 7.78 -3.07
N THR A 29 -15.04 6.94 -2.45
CA THR A 29 -15.06 6.77 -1.00
C THR A 29 -14.28 5.51 -0.61
N PRO A 30 -13.13 5.63 0.08
CA PRO A 30 -12.41 4.49 0.61
C PRO A 30 -13.25 3.71 1.62
N THR A 31 -13.21 2.39 1.55
CA THR A 31 -13.92 1.52 2.49
C THR A 31 -13.26 0.15 2.60
N SER A 32 -13.32 -0.44 3.79
CA SER A 32 -12.95 -1.84 3.99
C SER A 32 -14.04 -2.82 3.56
N ALA A 33 -15.24 -2.35 3.21
CA ALA A 33 -16.37 -3.22 2.85
C ALA A 33 -16.34 -3.68 1.39
N SER A 34 -15.83 -2.87 0.46
CA SER A 34 -15.85 -3.17 -0.98
C SER A 34 -14.54 -2.80 -1.68
N CYS A 35 -14.46 -3.12 -2.97
CA CYS A 35 -13.36 -2.78 -3.87
C CYS A 35 -13.76 -1.69 -4.88
N ASP A 36 -14.96 -1.08 -4.73
CA ASP A 36 -15.56 -0.18 -5.71
C ASP A 36 -14.79 1.14 -5.88
N PHE A 37 -13.95 1.48 -4.90
CA PHE A 37 -13.03 2.61 -4.99
C PHE A 37 -12.21 2.57 -6.29
N TYR A 38 -11.74 1.40 -6.72
CA TYR A 38 -10.93 1.26 -7.92
C TYR A 38 -11.73 1.50 -9.20
N THR A 39 -12.98 1.04 -9.27
CA THR A 39 -13.87 1.37 -10.38
C THR A 39 -14.19 2.86 -10.43
N CYS A 40 -14.37 3.49 -9.26
CA CYS A 40 -14.54 4.94 -9.19
C CYS A 40 -13.29 5.70 -9.67
N LEU A 41 -12.10 5.32 -9.18
CA LEU A 41 -10.83 5.92 -9.58
C LEU A 41 -10.65 5.84 -11.10
N GLU A 42 -10.91 4.67 -11.70
CA GLU A 42 -10.86 4.51 -13.14
C GLU A 42 -11.83 5.43 -13.89
N ASN A 43 -13.08 5.57 -13.41
CA ASN A 43 -14.04 6.48 -14.03
C ASN A 43 -13.60 7.95 -14.00
N LYS A 44 -12.67 8.32 -13.09
CA LYS A 44 -12.04 9.64 -13.06
C LYS A 44 -10.87 9.73 -14.02
N SER A 45 -9.93 8.79 -13.92
CA SER A 45 -8.63 8.87 -14.58
C SER A 45 -8.61 8.32 -16.00
N SER A 46 -9.55 7.44 -16.35
CA SER A 46 -9.67 6.79 -17.67
C SER A 46 -8.36 6.13 -18.13
N CYS A 47 -7.69 5.39 -17.23
CA CYS A 47 -6.39 4.77 -17.51
C CYS A 47 -6.49 3.46 -18.31
N GLY A 48 -7.70 2.96 -18.49
CA GLY A 48 -8.02 1.77 -19.27
C GLY A 48 -7.84 0.45 -18.51
N PRO A 49 -8.17 -0.67 -19.16
CA PRO A 49 -8.16 -2.00 -18.54
C PRO A 49 -6.77 -2.48 -18.11
N THR A 50 -5.70 -1.87 -18.64
CA THR A 50 -4.31 -2.15 -18.25
C THR A 50 -3.77 -1.18 -17.21
N GLY A 51 -4.55 -0.16 -16.82
CA GLY A 51 -4.19 0.79 -15.77
C GLY A 51 -4.20 0.16 -14.39
N TYR A 52 -3.63 0.85 -13.40
CA TYR A 52 -3.49 0.31 -12.04
C TYR A 52 -4.82 -0.15 -11.43
N ALA A 53 -5.87 0.68 -11.52
CA ALA A 53 -7.13 0.43 -10.84
C ALA A 53 -7.83 -0.85 -11.34
N LEU A 54 -8.01 -1.01 -12.66
CA LEU A 54 -8.69 -2.17 -13.24
C LEU A 54 -7.75 -3.35 -13.52
N GLY A 55 -6.52 -3.09 -13.96
CA GLY A 55 -5.58 -4.11 -14.39
C GLY A 55 -4.81 -4.77 -13.24
N TYR A 56 -4.74 -4.12 -12.07
CA TYR A 56 -3.96 -4.62 -10.93
C TYR A 56 -4.78 -4.66 -9.64
N ALA A 57 -5.27 -3.51 -9.16
CA ALA A 57 -5.82 -3.39 -7.81
C ALA A 57 -7.16 -4.11 -7.63
N LEU A 58 -8.13 -3.88 -8.53
CA LEU A 58 -9.47 -4.46 -8.44
C LEU A 58 -9.46 -6.00 -8.50
N PRO A 59 -8.74 -6.68 -9.41
CA PRO A 59 -8.66 -8.14 -9.43
C PRO A 59 -8.14 -8.74 -8.13
N PHE A 60 -7.03 -8.24 -7.59
CA PHE A 60 -6.48 -8.75 -6.33
C PHE A 60 -7.35 -8.40 -5.14
N CYS A 61 -7.93 -7.19 -5.09
CA CYS A 61 -8.86 -6.81 -4.04
C CYS A 61 -10.05 -7.78 -3.98
N ASN A 62 -10.67 -8.09 -5.13
CA ASN A 62 -11.79 -9.02 -5.20
C ASN A 62 -11.38 -10.45 -4.84
N ALA A 63 -10.24 -10.92 -5.36
CA ALA A 63 -9.76 -12.28 -5.09
C ALA A 63 -9.43 -12.51 -3.61
N ILE A 64 -8.80 -11.53 -2.94
CA ILE A 64 -8.53 -11.64 -1.49
C ILE A 64 -9.83 -11.50 -0.69
N THR A 65 -10.76 -10.62 -1.10
CA THR A 65 -12.09 -10.51 -0.45
C THR A 65 -12.80 -11.86 -0.47
N ALA A 66 -12.75 -12.59 -1.58
CA ALA A 66 -13.43 -13.88 -1.74
C ALA A 66 -12.95 -14.96 -0.77
N VAL A 67 -11.68 -14.92 -0.35
CA VAL A 67 -11.10 -15.88 0.62
C VAL A 67 -10.96 -15.30 2.03
N SER A 68 -11.29 -14.01 2.24
CA SER A 68 -10.98 -13.32 3.50
C SER A 68 -11.59 -13.97 4.73
N SER A 69 -12.77 -14.59 4.61
CA SER A 69 -13.42 -15.33 5.71
C SER A 69 -12.66 -16.59 6.17
N THR A 70 -11.75 -17.10 5.34
CA THR A 70 -10.88 -18.26 5.67
C THR A 70 -9.61 -17.87 6.42
N LEU A 71 -9.28 -16.58 6.45
CA LEU A 71 -8.18 -16.08 7.26
C LEU A 71 -8.52 -16.18 8.75
N SER A 72 -7.48 -16.23 9.58
CA SER A 72 -7.63 -16.06 11.02
C SER A 72 -8.26 -14.70 11.36
N VAL A 73 -8.71 -14.50 12.61
CA VAL A 73 -9.21 -13.20 13.07
C VAL A 73 -8.16 -12.10 12.85
N ASN A 74 -6.87 -12.40 13.09
CA ASN A 74 -5.79 -11.46 12.82
C ASN A 74 -5.64 -11.17 11.31
N GLY A 75 -5.71 -12.22 10.48
CA GLY A 75 -5.64 -12.08 9.02
C GLY A 75 -6.81 -11.28 8.44
N GLN A 76 -8.02 -11.47 8.95
CA GLN A 76 -9.20 -10.68 8.56
C GLN A 76 -9.05 -9.21 8.94
N SER A 77 -8.56 -8.93 10.16
CA SER A 77 -8.28 -7.58 10.63
C SER A 77 -7.21 -6.89 9.77
N TRP A 78 -6.09 -7.57 9.53
CA TRP A 78 -5.02 -7.10 8.66
C TRP A 78 -5.55 -6.78 7.26
N TYR A 79 -6.31 -7.70 6.64
CA TYR A 79 -6.81 -7.50 5.28
C TYR A 79 -7.76 -6.31 5.20
N SER A 80 -8.71 -6.20 6.13
CA SER A 80 -9.65 -5.09 6.23
C SER A 80 -8.93 -3.73 6.33
N ALA A 81 -7.93 -3.66 7.22
CA ALA A 81 -7.13 -2.47 7.44
C ALA A 81 -6.23 -2.13 6.23
N THR A 82 -5.59 -3.14 5.63
CA THR A 82 -4.74 -2.98 4.43
C THR A 82 -5.56 -2.45 3.26
N LYS A 83 -6.73 -3.05 3.00
CA LYS A 83 -7.60 -2.63 1.91
C LYS A 83 -8.03 -1.18 2.06
N LEU A 84 -8.43 -0.77 3.26
CA LEU A 84 -8.79 0.61 3.54
C LEU A 84 -7.58 1.56 3.40
N CYS A 85 -6.41 1.16 3.90
CA CYS A 85 -5.18 1.95 3.79
C CYS A 85 -4.80 2.22 2.33
N LEU A 86 -4.78 1.19 1.49
CA LEU A 86 -4.44 1.31 0.07
C LEU A 86 -5.41 2.24 -0.68
N GLN A 87 -6.71 2.16 -0.38
CA GLN A 87 -7.69 3.06 -0.98
C GLN A 87 -7.52 4.50 -0.50
N ASN A 88 -7.26 4.71 0.81
CA ASN A 88 -7.01 6.03 1.37
C ASN A 88 -5.77 6.70 0.77
N ALA A 89 -4.73 5.93 0.48
CA ALA A 89 -3.51 6.43 -0.13
C ALA A 89 -3.73 7.03 -1.53
N LEU A 90 -4.87 6.74 -2.17
CA LEU A 90 -5.22 7.19 -3.52
C LEU A 90 -6.33 8.24 -3.57
N VAL A 91 -6.73 8.81 -2.43
CA VAL A 91 -7.80 9.82 -2.39
C VAL A 91 -7.43 11.08 -3.16
N THR A 92 -6.15 11.48 -3.12
CA THR A 92 -5.65 12.63 -3.89
C THR A 92 -5.76 12.36 -5.38
N GLU A 93 -5.33 11.19 -5.83
CA GLU A 93 -5.38 10.72 -7.22
C GLU A 93 -6.83 10.62 -7.72
N ALA A 94 -7.76 10.23 -6.84
CA ALA A 94 -9.19 10.19 -7.14
C ALA A 94 -9.86 11.58 -7.17
N SER A 95 -9.22 12.59 -6.59
CA SER A 95 -9.76 13.95 -6.48
C SER A 95 -9.13 14.92 -7.49
N CYS A 96 -7.85 14.69 -7.83
CA CYS A 96 -7.00 15.57 -8.61
C CYS A 96 -6.56 14.89 -9.90
N GLN A 97 -6.56 15.64 -11.01
CA GLN A 97 -5.99 15.21 -12.28
C GLN A 97 -4.55 14.72 -12.06
N THR A 98 -4.36 13.43 -12.30
CA THR A 98 -3.12 12.72 -12.07
C THR A 98 -2.88 11.79 -13.24
N SER A 99 -1.65 11.72 -13.75
CA SER A 99 -1.34 10.84 -14.88
C SER A 99 -1.47 9.37 -14.47
N CYS A 100 -1.78 8.49 -15.41
CA CYS A 100 -1.88 7.06 -15.14
C CYS A 100 -0.56 6.47 -14.60
N THR A 101 0.57 7.01 -15.04
CA THR A 101 1.89 6.66 -14.52
C THR A 101 2.03 7.05 -13.06
N ASP A 102 1.65 8.28 -12.69
CA ASP A 102 1.76 8.75 -11.31
C ASP A 102 0.79 8.00 -10.38
N ILE A 103 -0.44 7.70 -10.86
CA ILE A 103 -1.38 6.84 -10.12
C ILE A 103 -0.74 5.48 -9.83
N TYR A 104 -0.12 4.85 -10.83
CA TYR A 104 0.55 3.56 -10.66
C TYR A 104 1.69 3.66 -9.64
N LEU A 105 2.58 4.65 -9.78
CA LEU A 105 3.73 4.83 -8.91
C LEU A 105 3.33 5.11 -7.46
N ASN A 106 2.40 6.03 -7.24
CA ASN A 106 1.91 6.39 -5.92
C ASN A 106 1.18 5.20 -5.27
N ALA A 107 0.38 4.47 -6.05
CA ALA A 107 -0.28 3.28 -5.56
C ALA A 107 0.72 2.21 -5.13
N PHE A 108 1.72 1.88 -5.96
CA PHE A 108 2.74 0.90 -5.61
C PHE A 108 3.56 1.31 -4.39
N ALA A 109 3.94 2.60 -4.29
CA ALA A 109 4.66 3.13 -3.14
C ALA A 109 3.87 2.99 -1.82
N SER A 110 2.53 3.07 -1.87
CA SER A 110 1.68 2.92 -0.69
C SER A 110 1.66 1.50 -0.09
N HIS A 111 2.02 0.46 -0.85
CA HIS A 111 1.88 -0.92 -0.38
C HIS A 111 2.78 -1.23 0.80
N VAL A 112 4.03 -0.75 0.77
CA VAL A 112 4.98 -1.04 1.85
C VAL A 112 4.47 -0.56 3.22
N PRO A 113 4.15 0.74 3.41
CA PRO A 113 3.59 1.20 4.69
C PRO A 113 2.24 0.54 4.98
N CYS A 114 1.32 0.44 4.00
CA CYS A 114 0.02 -0.16 4.25
C CYS A 114 0.06 -1.63 4.68
N TYR A 115 1.02 -2.43 4.19
CA TYR A 115 1.19 -3.82 4.64
C TYR A 115 1.81 -3.87 6.03
N VAL A 116 2.91 -3.14 6.24
CA VAL A 116 3.67 -3.17 7.49
C VAL A 116 2.84 -2.64 8.66
N ASP A 117 2.23 -1.46 8.49
CA ASP A 117 1.56 -0.73 9.58
C ASP A 117 0.23 -1.37 9.98
N THR A 118 -0.39 -2.14 9.09
CA THR A 118 -1.66 -2.84 9.37
C THR A 118 -1.47 -4.27 9.89
N GLY A 119 -0.22 -4.71 10.06
CA GLY A 119 0.11 -5.93 10.79
C GLY A 119 0.58 -7.12 9.95
N PHE A 120 0.93 -6.94 8.67
CA PHE A 120 1.38 -8.04 7.80
C PHE A 120 2.50 -8.88 8.43
N CYS A 121 3.47 -8.24 9.09
CA CYS A 121 4.62 -8.90 9.72
C CYS A 121 4.24 -9.94 10.80
N THR A 122 3.06 -9.76 11.42
CA THR A 122 2.59 -10.59 12.54
C THR A 122 1.60 -11.67 12.12
N LEU A 123 1.32 -11.79 10.82
CA LEU A 123 0.44 -12.83 10.29
C LEU A 123 0.99 -14.23 10.58
N SER A 124 0.08 -15.19 10.75
CA SER A 124 0.43 -16.60 10.84
C SER A 124 0.95 -17.12 9.50
N LEU A 125 1.72 -18.22 9.51
CA LEU A 125 2.10 -18.88 8.25
C LEU A 125 0.88 -19.36 7.43
N ALA A 126 -0.22 -19.72 8.10
CA ALA A 126 -1.44 -20.14 7.43
C ALA A 126 -2.08 -18.98 6.66
N ASP A 127 -2.21 -17.80 7.28
CA ASP A 127 -2.71 -16.59 6.61
C ASP A 127 -1.79 -16.18 5.46
N LEU A 128 -0.47 -16.23 5.69
CA LEU A 128 0.53 -15.90 4.67
C LEU A 128 0.43 -16.84 3.46
N LYS A 129 0.21 -18.14 3.69
CA LYS A 129 -0.01 -19.13 2.63
C LYS A 129 -1.27 -18.81 1.81
N ILE A 130 -2.39 -18.52 2.47
CA ILE A 130 -3.65 -18.15 1.78
C ILE A 130 -3.43 -16.90 0.91
N PHE A 131 -2.78 -15.87 1.47
CA PHE A 131 -2.46 -14.66 0.74
C PHE A 131 -1.64 -14.94 -0.53
N PHE A 132 -0.54 -15.69 -0.42
CA PHE A 132 0.31 -16.03 -1.57
C PHE A 132 -0.34 -16.97 -2.58
N GLN A 133 -1.32 -17.78 -2.17
CA GLN A 133 -2.13 -18.57 -3.11
C GLN A 133 -3.01 -17.68 -4.00
N VAL A 134 -3.44 -16.50 -3.50
CA VAL A 134 -4.25 -15.55 -4.25
C VAL A 134 -3.39 -14.63 -5.11
N VAL A 135 -2.37 -13.97 -4.53
CA VAL A 135 -1.53 -13.03 -5.29
C VAL A 135 -0.58 -13.74 -6.25
N GLY A 136 -0.36 -15.03 -6.03
CA GLY A 136 0.53 -15.88 -6.80
C GLY A 136 2.00 -15.55 -6.56
N VAL A 137 2.86 -16.57 -6.68
CA VAL A 137 4.32 -16.36 -6.66
C VAL A 137 4.72 -15.45 -7.83
N ALA A 138 4.11 -15.61 -9.01
CA ALA A 138 4.40 -14.79 -10.19
C ALA A 138 4.08 -13.29 -9.99
N GLY A 139 3.02 -12.95 -9.25
CA GLY A 139 2.71 -11.56 -8.89
C GLY A 139 3.76 -10.99 -7.94
N ALA A 140 4.16 -11.79 -6.93
CA ALA A 140 5.18 -11.44 -5.97
C ALA A 140 6.62 -11.41 -6.54
N THR A 141 6.90 -12.11 -7.63
CA THR A 141 8.22 -12.19 -8.27
C THR A 141 8.31 -11.42 -9.59
N SER A 142 7.28 -10.67 -9.98
CA SER A 142 7.42 -9.62 -11.00
C SER A 142 8.43 -8.58 -10.54
N ASN A 143 9.06 -7.79 -11.42
CA ASN A 143 10.09 -6.82 -11.00
C ASN A 143 9.58 -5.87 -9.91
N ASP A 144 8.39 -5.30 -10.12
CA ASP A 144 7.75 -4.39 -9.17
C ASP A 144 7.28 -5.12 -7.91
N GLY A 145 6.71 -6.32 -8.06
CA GLY A 145 6.30 -7.17 -6.95
C GLY A 145 7.48 -7.57 -6.06
N LEU A 146 8.61 -7.97 -6.65
CA LEU A 146 9.79 -8.42 -5.93
C LEU A 146 10.42 -7.28 -5.13
N ALA A 147 10.49 -6.08 -5.71
CA ALA A 147 10.99 -4.91 -5.00
C ALA A 147 10.08 -4.55 -3.81
N LEU A 148 8.76 -4.58 -4.01
CA LEU A 148 7.76 -4.33 -2.98
C LEU A 148 7.83 -5.36 -1.85
N PHE A 149 7.85 -6.65 -2.17
CA PHE A 149 7.96 -7.71 -1.17
C PHE A 149 9.30 -7.67 -0.44
N GLY A 150 10.39 -7.37 -1.15
CA GLY A 150 11.71 -7.16 -0.54
C GLY A 150 11.71 -6.02 0.48
N ALA A 151 11.07 -4.89 0.17
CA ALA A 151 10.95 -3.76 1.09
C ALA A 151 10.07 -4.09 2.32
N VAL A 152 8.92 -4.75 2.12
CA VAL A 152 8.07 -5.23 3.23
C VAL A 152 8.84 -6.19 4.13
N LEU A 153 9.57 -7.14 3.52
CA LEU A 153 10.39 -8.10 4.25
C LEU A 153 11.46 -7.40 5.10
N GLN A 154 12.21 -6.48 4.51
CA GLN A 154 13.24 -5.70 5.20
C GLN A 154 12.66 -4.95 6.40
N GLN A 155 11.52 -4.27 6.23
CA GLN A 155 10.89 -3.52 7.31
C GLN A 155 10.36 -4.44 8.41
N CYS A 156 9.73 -5.56 8.07
CA CYS A 156 9.26 -6.52 9.06
C CYS A 156 10.43 -7.08 9.89
N VAL A 157 11.53 -7.49 9.25
CA VAL A 157 12.73 -7.95 9.95
C VAL A 157 13.30 -6.85 10.86
N ALA A 158 13.37 -5.60 10.38
CA ALA A 158 13.82 -4.48 11.21
C ALA A 158 12.93 -4.29 12.45
N LYS A 159 11.60 -4.31 12.30
CA LYS A 159 10.66 -4.22 13.44
C LYS A 159 10.87 -5.35 14.45
N TYR A 160 11.15 -6.57 13.98
CA TYR A 160 11.44 -7.70 14.87
C TYR A 160 12.76 -7.51 15.63
N LEU A 161 13.84 -7.14 14.93
CA LEU A 161 15.15 -6.88 15.54
C LEU A 161 15.13 -5.71 16.53
N ASN A 162 14.26 -4.72 16.30
CA ASN A 162 14.02 -3.58 17.19
C ASN A 162 13.07 -3.90 18.35
N ASN A 163 12.58 -5.14 18.49
CA ASN A 163 11.59 -5.56 19.50
C ASN A 163 10.23 -4.84 19.40
N GLU A 164 9.89 -4.29 18.24
CA GLU A 164 8.57 -3.67 18.00
C GLU A 164 7.48 -4.73 17.75
N ILE A 165 7.89 -5.92 17.28
CA ILE A 165 7.03 -7.10 17.10
C ILE A 165 7.76 -8.35 17.63
N ASN A 166 7.02 -9.36 18.05
CA ASN A 166 7.60 -10.58 18.64
C ASN A 166 6.87 -11.88 18.22
N SER A 167 6.10 -11.84 17.14
CA SER A 167 5.20 -12.90 16.71
C SER A 167 5.14 -13.02 15.17
N GLY A 168 4.27 -13.91 14.68
CA GLY A 168 4.00 -14.10 13.26
C GLY A 168 5.12 -14.80 12.48
N TRP A 169 5.01 -14.73 11.15
CA TRP A 169 5.98 -15.32 10.23
C TRP A 169 7.36 -14.67 10.33
N THR A 170 7.44 -13.38 10.69
CA THR A 170 8.75 -12.70 10.82
C THR A 170 9.61 -13.33 11.91
N LYS A 171 9.02 -13.65 13.07
CA LYS A 171 9.72 -14.41 14.11
C LYS A 171 10.24 -15.74 13.58
N GLN A 172 9.39 -16.49 12.89
CA GLN A 172 9.78 -17.80 12.38
C GLN A 172 10.89 -17.70 11.34
N LEU A 173 10.83 -16.71 10.45
CA LEU A 173 11.89 -16.46 9.49
C LEU A 173 13.23 -16.15 10.18
N VAL A 174 13.25 -15.24 11.16
CA VAL A 174 14.49 -14.88 11.86
C VAL A 174 15.07 -16.09 12.61
N ARG A 175 14.20 -16.88 13.27
CA ARG A 175 14.62 -18.14 13.91
C ARG A 175 15.22 -19.12 12.90
N LEU A 176 14.66 -19.24 11.70
CA LEU A 176 15.18 -20.11 10.63
C LEU A 176 16.57 -19.66 10.19
N LEU A 177 16.74 -18.36 9.95
CA LEU A 177 18.02 -17.77 9.53
C LEU A 177 19.10 -17.93 10.60
N ASN A 178 18.71 -17.99 11.87
CA ASN A 178 19.61 -18.25 13.00
C ASN A 178 19.84 -19.74 13.32
N GLY A 179 19.17 -20.67 12.62
CA GLY A 179 19.27 -22.10 12.90
C GLY A 179 18.59 -22.55 14.20
N GLU A 180 17.55 -21.83 14.65
CA GLU A 180 16.83 -22.06 15.91
C GLU A 180 15.56 -22.92 15.76
N ILE A 181 15.34 -23.53 14.58
CA ILE A 181 14.20 -24.40 14.26
C ILE A 181 14.64 -25.61 13.46
#